data_AF-A0A7C7Q4S1-F1
#
_entry.id   AF-A0A7C7Q4S1-F1
#
_cell.length_a   1.000
_cell.length_b   1.000
_cell.length_c   1.000
_cell.angle_alpha   90.00
_cell.angle_beta   90.00
_cell.angle_gamma   90.00
#
_symmetry.space_group_name_H-M   'P 1'
#
loop_
_entity.id
_entity.type
_entity.pdbx_description
1 polymer ?
#
loop_
_entity_poly.entity_id
_entity_poly.type
_entity_poly.pdbx_seq_one_letter_code
_entity_poly.pdbx_strand_id
1 'polypeptide(L)'
;MAMGKIVDSYERARDYCLRLLAIRPRSRRELLQRMRQRGYSKRTAQSVLERLDELGLVNDAELANAIVRSALERRPRGRFALAAEMRRLGLTEECIRRALDALDTDTEVKLAVRLLRGWLARWQGELSHRLNVTNDSDEDAQQKAKLWRRAFMGLSQRGFSANVIHEAFRQIGWKGGDDVEGN
;
A
#
# COMPACT_ATOMS: atom_id res chain seq x y z
N MET A 1 24.11 24.63 -19.53
CA MET A 1 23.35 24.22 -18.32
C MET A 1 23.75 25.14 -17.19
N ALA A 2 22.84 25.97 -16.69
CA ALA A 2 23.14 26.89 -15.60
C ALA A 2 23.21 26.12 -14.28
N MET A 3 24.42 25.96 -13.73
CA MET A 3 24.62 25.53 -12.34
C MET A 3 24.09 26.65 -11.45
N GLY A 4 22.80 26.57 -11.09
CA GLY A 4 22.16 27.55 -10.21
C GLY A 4 22.94 27.68 -8.90
N LYS A 5 23.13 28.92 -8.43
CA LYS A 5 23.89 29.26 -7.21
C LYS A 5 23.62 28.25 -6.11
N ILE A 6 24.68 27.59 -5.63
CA ILE A 6 24.61 26.75 -4.43
C ILE A 6 24.24 27.68 -3.26
N VAL A 7 23.04 27.51 -2.73
CA VAL A 7 22.59 28.25 -1.52
C VAL A 7 23.04 27.42 -0.33
N ASP A 8 24.32 27.50 0.05
CA ASP A 8 24.89 26.65 1.09
C ASP A 8 24.63 27.20 2.51
N SER A 9 23.35 27.31 2.88
CA SER A 9 22.94 27.73 4.22
C SER A 9 22.19 26.61 4.91
N TYR A 10 22.79 26.10 5.99
CA TYR A 10 22.19 25.09 6.87
C TYR A 10 20.81 25.50 7.40
N GLU A 11 20.69 26.72 7.92
CA GLU A 11 19.44 27.24 8.48
C GLU A 11 18.33 27.28 7.44
N ARG A 12 18.63 27.81 6.24
CA ARG A 12 17.65 27.87 5.15
C ARG A 12 17.22 26.48 4.67
N ALA A 13 18.15 25.52 4.63
CA ALA A 13 17.85 24.13 4.27
C ALA A 13 16.99 23.46 5.35
N ARG A 14 17.32 23.64 6.63
CA ARG A 14 16.54 23.15 7.77
C ARG A 14 15.12 23.70 7.74
N ASP A 15 14.95 25.01 7.62
CA ASP A 15 13.64 25.66 7.60
C ASP A 15 12.81 25.21 6.38
N TYR A 16 13.47 24.94 5.26
CA TYR A 16 12.81 24.33 4.10
C TYR A 16 12.30 22.91 4.40
N CYS A 17 13.12 22.04 4.99
CA CYS A 17 12.70 20.71 5.42
C CYS A 17 11.56 20.75 6.44
N LEU A 18 11.65 21.63 7.45
CA LEU A 18 10.60 21.78 8.47
C LEU A 18 9.26 22.20 7.86
N ARG A 19 9.25 23.14 6.90
CA ARG A 19 8.02 23.48 6.16
C ARG A 19 7.45 22.29 5.38
N LEU A 20 8.30 21.47 4.77
CA LEU A 20 7.87 20.29 4.03
C LEU A 20 7.28 19.21 4.95
N LEU A 21 7.84 19.04 6.14
CA LEU A 21 7.43 18.07 7.16
C LEU A 21 6.14 18.51 7.87
N ALA A 22 5.93 19.81 8.08
CA ALA A 22 4.71 20.36 8.67
C ALA A 22 3.43 20.02 7.86
N ILE A 23 3.57 19.81 6.55
CA ILE A 23 2.45 19.42 5.67
C ILE A 23 2.15 17.94 5.78
N ARG A 24 3.19 17.09 5.72
CA ARG A 24 3.07 15.64 5.88
C ARG A 24 4.43 15.00 6.19
N PRO A 25 4.44 13.79 6.78
CA PRO A 25 5.62 12.95 6.84
C PRO A 25 6.27 12.74 5.47
N ARG A 26 7.61 12.74 5.43
CA ARG A 26 8.44 12.52 4.24
C ARG A 26 9.62 11.65 4.58
N SER A 27 10.07 10.85 3.62
CA SER A 27 11.27 10.06 3.80
C SER A 27 12.52 10.93 3.73
N ARG A 28 13.62 10.42 4.30
CA ARG A 28 14.94 11.02 4.17
C ARG A 28 15.33 11.23 2.70
N ARG A 29 15.08 10.22 1.86
CA ARG A 29 15.37 10.28 0.42
C ARG A 29 14.55 11.34 -0.30
N GLU A 30 13.26 11.48 0.03
CA GLU A 30 12.40 12.51 -0.55
C GLU A 30 12.94 13.91 -0.23
N LEU A 31 13.30 14.16 1.04
CA LEU A 31 13.85 15.45 1.47
C LEU A 31 15.20 15.75 0.81
N LEU A 32 16.08 14.76 0.68
CA LEU A 32 17.36 14.90 -0.02
C LEU A 32 17.15 15.33 -1.49
N GLN A 33 16.21 14.69 -2.19
CA GLN A 33 15.89 15.05 -3.57
C GLN A 33 15.34 16.47 -3.69
N ARG A 34 14.45 16.86 -2.76
CA ARG A 34 13.87 18.22 -2.73
C ARG A 34 14.92 19.29 -2.46
N MET A 35 15.84 19.04 -1.52
CA MET A 35 16.94 19.97 -1.23
C MET A 35 17.87 20.11 -2.44
N ARG A 36 18.21 19.00 -3.11
CA ARG A 36 19.03 19.03 -4.33
C ARG A 36 18.36 19.85 -5.45
N GLN A 37 17.06 19.64 -5.67
CA GLN A 37 16.27 20.42 -6.65
C GLN A 37 16.25 21.92 -6.33
N ARG A 38 16.39 22.28 -5.05
CA ARG A 38 16.43 23.67 -4.58
C ARG A 38 17.83 24.29 -4.61
N GLY A 39 18.87 23.52 -4.95
CA GLY A 39 20.25 23.99 -5.07
C GLY A 39 21.08 23.90 -3.79
N TYR A 40 20.65 23.14 -2.79
CA TYR A 40 21.49 22.88 -1.59
C TYR A 40 22.57 21.83 -1.91
N SER A 41 23.76 22.01 -1.31
CA SER A 41 24.86 21.05 -1.46
C SER A 41 24.53 19.70 -0.81
N LYS A 42 25.16 18.62 -1.28
CA LYS A 42 25.03 17.29 -0.66
C LYS A 42 25.46 17.31 0.82
N ARG A 43 26.51 18.07 1.14
CA ARG A 43 27.04 18.20 2.51
C ARG A 43 25.99 18.84 3.43
N THR A 44 25.47 20.01 3.06
CA THR A 44 24.45 20.71 3.85
C THR A 44 23.19 19.86 4.01
N ALA A 45 22.71 19.26 2.92
CA ALA A 45 21.53 18.40 2.98
C ALA A 45 21.72 17.21 3.94
N GLN A 46 22.88 16.55 3.88
CA GLN A 46 23.20 15.44 4.77
C GLN A 46 23.24 15.89 6.24
N SER A 47 23.91 17.00 6.55
CA SER A 47 24.00 17.52 7.92
C SER A 47 22.65 17.94 8.49
N VAL A 48 21.76 18.60 7.73
CA VAL A 48 20.42 18.92 8.29
C VAL A 48 19.59 17.66 8.45
N LEU A 49 19.68 16.69 7.54
CA LEU A 49 18.92 15.44 7.67
C LEU A 49 19.43 14.56 8.83
N GLU A 50 20.74 14.55 9.11
CA GLU A 50 21.28 13.93 10.32
C GLU A 50 20.69 14.59 11.56
N ARG A 51 20.71 15.93 11.65
CA ARG A 51 20.14 16.62 12.81
C ARG A 51 18.63 16.41 12.96
N LEU A 52 17.88 16.38 11.86
CA LEU A 52 16.43 16.13 11.91
C LEU A 52 16.11 14.68 12.29
N ASP A 53 16.97 13.73 11.92
CA ASP A 53 16.86 12.31 12.31
C ASP A 53 17.16 12.13 13.81
N GLU A 54 18.22 12.76 14.33
CA GLU A 54 18.52 12.81 15.77
C GLU A 54 17.37 13.38 16.62
N LEU A 55 16.64 14.35 16.07
CA LEU A 55 15.48 14.96 16.72
C LEU A 55 14.18 14.15 16.51
N GLY A 56 14.23 13.03 15.79
CA GLY A 56 13.07 12.20 15.47
C GLY A 56 12.08 12.83 14.49
N LEU A 57 12.43 13.94 13.85
CA LEU A 57 11.57 14.68 12.92
C LEU A 57 11.56 14.03 11.53
N VAL A 58 12.65 13.37 11.16
CA VAL A 58 12.72 12.46 10.00
C VAL A 58 12.89 11.06 10.55
N ASN A 59 11.95 10.18 10.23
CA ASN A 59 11.99 8.79 10.68
C ASN A 59 11.34 7.89 9.63
N ASP A 60 12.18 7.24 8.83
CA ASP A 60 11.74 6.36 7.74
C ASP A 60 11.02 5.11 8.28
N ALA A 61 11.40 4.61 9.46
CA ALA A 61 10.74 3.49 10.11
C ALA A 61 9.33 3.85 10.59
N GLU A 62 9.16 5.02 11.20
CA GLU A 62 7.83 5.50 11.62
C GLU A 62 6.92 5.78 10.42
N LEU A 63 7.47 6.33 9.33
CA LEU A 63 6.74 6.49 8.08
C LEU A 63 6.27 5.14 7.52
N ALA A 64 7.13 4.12 7.53
CA ALA A 64 6.76 2.76 7.11
C ALA A 64 5.65 2.18 7.99
N ASN A 65 5.75 2.31 9.31
CA ASN A 65 4.74 1.85 10.26
C ASN A 65 3.39 2.57 10.06
N ALA A 66 3.41 3.88 9.81
CA ALA A 66 2.19 4.65 9.54
C ALA A 66 1.47 4.18 8.26
N ILE A 67 2.23 3.76 7.23
CA ILE A 67 1.67 3.18 6.00
C ILE A 67 0.96 1.85 6.28
N VAL A 68 1.56 0.97 7.09
CA VAL A 68 0.95 -0.31 7.49
C VAL A 68 -0.29 -0.09 8.34
N ARG A 69 -0.20 0.76 9.37
CA ARG A 69 -1.33 1.15 10.23
C ARG A 69 -2.51 1.69 9.43
N SER A 70 -2.24 2.55 8.44
CA SER A 70 -3.25 3.04 7.51
C SER A 70 -3.93 1.93 6.70
N ALA A 71 -3.19 0.87 6.33
CA ALA A 71 -3.74 -0.29 5.64
C ALA A 71 -4.69 -1.10 6.52
N LEU A 72 -4.31 -1.27 7.79
CA LEU A 72 -5.12 -1.97 8.79
C LEU A 72 -6.44 -1.22 9.07
N GLU A 73 -6.35 0.08 9.31
CA GLU A 73 -7.48 0.87 9.80
C GLU A 73 -8.40 1.38 8.70
N ARG A 74 -7.84 1.92 7.61
CA ARG A 74 -8.59 2.80 6.69
C ARG A 74 -8.65 2.28 5.26
N ARG A 75 -7.53 1.81 4.72
CA ARG A 75 -7.42 1.47 3.28
C ARG A 75 -6.73 0.11 3.11
N PRO A 76 -7.49 -1.00 3.26
CA PRO A 76 -6.92 -2.34 3.11
C PRO A 76 -6.20 -2.51 1.78
N ARG A 77 -4.94 -2.93 1.88
CA ARG A 77 -3.98 -3.17 0.80
C ARG A 77 -3.09 -4.33 1.24
N GLY A 78 -2.67 -5.16 0.28
CA GLY A 78 -1.79 -6.29 0.55
C GLY A 78 -0.33 -5.88 0.60
N ARG A 79 0.49 -6.81 1.08
CA ARG A 79 1.92 -6.67 1.36
C ARG A 79 2.69 -6.12 0.15
N PHE A 80 2.37 -6.58 -1.07
CA PHE A 80 3.08 -6.14 -2.27
C PHE A 80 2.81 -4.68 -2.64
N ALA A 81 1.57 -4.21 -2.48
CA ALA A 81 1.23 -2.81 -2.75
C ALA A 81 1.85 -1.87 -1.71
N LEU A 82 1.87 -2.28 -0.44
CA LEU A 82 2.52 -1.53 0.63
C LEU A 82 4.03 -1.44 0.41
N ALA A 83 4.69 -2.56 0.08
CA ALA A 83 6.11 -2.58 -0.26
C ALA A 83 6.42 -1.66 -1.45
N ALA A 84 5.61 -1.72 -2.51
CA ALA A 84 5.78 -0.87 -3.69
C ALA A 84 5.61 0.63 -3.35
N GLU A 85 4.63 0.99 -2.52
CA GLU A 85 4.46 2.36 -2.05
C GLU A 85 5.68 2.85 -1.26
N MET A 86 6.17 2.04 -0.32
CA MET A 86 7.35 2.38 0.49
C MET A 86 8.61 2.55 -0.35
N ARG A 87 8.86 1.67 -1.34
CA ARG A 87 9.97 1.81 -2.29
C ARG A 87 9.85 3.08 -3.13
N ARG A 88 8.65 3.42 -3.58
CA ARG A 88 8.39 4.65 -4.33
C ARG A 88 8.66 5.90 -3.48
N LEU A 89 8.37 5.84 -2.18
CA LEU A 89 8.74 6.87 -1.21
C LEU A 89 10.24 6.87 -0.89
N GLY A 90 10.97 5.83 -1.27
CA GLY A 90 12.42 5.76 -1.10
C GLY A 90 12.87 5.24 0.26
N LEU A 91 12.01 4.51 0.97
CA LEU A 91 12.37 3.82 2.21
C LEU A 91 13.35 2.68 1.94
N THR A 92 14.20 2.36 2.91
CA THR A 92 15.16 1.25 2.81
C THR A 92 14.46 -0.10 2.90
N GLU A 93 15.02 -1.14 2.28
CA GLU A 93 14.46 -2.50 2.37
C GLU A 93 14.39 -3.00 3.83
N GLU A 94 15.28 -2.54 4.71
CA GLU A 94 15.21 -2.86 6.14
C GLU A 94 13.97 -2.25 6.81
N CYS A 95 13.66 -0.97 6.57
CA CYS A 95 12.46 -0.33 7.09
C CYS A 95 11.20 -1.00 6.55
N ILE A 96 11.21 -1.34 5.25
CA ILE A 96 10.10 -2.03 4.58
C ILE A 96 9.87 -3.40 5.21
N ARG A 97 10.93 -4.21 5.34
CA ARG A 97 10.85 -5.54 5.94
C ARG A 97 10.30 -5.47 7.36
N ARG A 98 10.89 -4.62 8.22
CA ARG A 98 10.45 -4.47 9.62
C ARG A 98 9.00 -4.01 9.75
N ALA A 99 8.56 -3.07 8.92
CA ALA A 99 7.18 -2.61 8.95
C ALA A 99 6.20 -3.70 8.48
N LEU A 100 6.58 -4.47 7.44
CA LEU A 100 5.75 -5.55 6.92
C LEU A 100 5.78 -6.81 7.78
N ASP A 101 6.80 -7.02 8.63
CA ASP A 101 6.80 -8.11 9.63
C ASP A 101 5.61 -7.98 10.60
N ALA A 102 5.09 -6.77 10.84
CA ALA A 102 3.89 -6.54 11.64
C ALA A 102 2.58 -6.92 10.89
N LEU A 103 2.65 -7.16 9.58
CA LEU A 103 1.53 -7.62 8.75
C LEU A 103 1.72 -9.10 8.46
N ASP A 104 1.39 -9.95 9.44
CA ASP A 104 1.39 -11.39 9.24
C ASP A 104 0.32 -11.83 8.22
N THR A 105 0.45 -13.08 7.75
CA THR A 105 -0.44 -13.62 6.72
C THR A 105 -1.90 -13.65 7.16
N ASP A 106 -2.20 -13.97 8.42
CA ASP A 106 -3.58 -14.01 8.94
C ASP A 106 -4.23 -12.62 8.94
N THR A 107 -3.47 -11.60 9.35
CA THR A 107 -3.91 -10.21 9.28
C THR A 107 -4.14 -9.77 7.84
N GLU A 108 -3.24 -10.14 6.93
CA GLU A 108 -3.39 -9.84 5.50
C GLU A 108 -4.66 -10.50 4.92
N VAL A 109 -4.94 -11.74 5.29
CA VAL A 109 -6.17 -12.46 4.91
C VAL A 109 -7.41 -11.75 5.46
N LYS A 110 -7.41 -11.34 6.73
CA LYS A 110 -8.53 -10.57 7.31
C LYS A 110 -8.82 -9.29 6.54
N LEU A 111 -7.79 -8.58 6.07
CA LEU A 111 -7.96 -7.39 5.22
C LEU A 111 -8.58 -7.73 3.86
N ALA A 112 -8.13 -8.82 3.23
CA ALA A 112 -8.68 -9.31 1.98
C ALA A 112 -10.15 -9.74 2.13
N VAL A 113 -10.49 -10.48 3.20
CA VAL A 113 -11.87 -10.87 3.54
C VAL A 113 -12.76 -9.63 3.72
N ARG A 114 -12.28 -8.59 4.40
CA ARG A 114 -13.03 -7.35 4.59
C ARG A 114 -13.39 -6.68 3.26
N LEU A 115 -12.43 -6.59 2.33
CA LEU A 115 -12.68 -6.06 0.99
C LEU A 115 -13.64 -6.95 0.20
N LEU A 116 -13.39 -8.25 0.21
CA LEU A 116 -14.16 -9.25 -0.53
C LEU A 116 -15.63 -9.21 -0.12
N ARG A 117 -15.94 -9.26 1.18
CA ARG A 117 -17.32 -9.13 1.69
C ARG A 117 -17.97 -7.82 1.24
N GLY A 118 -17.24 -6.70 1.33
CA GLY A 118 -17.74 -5.39 0.88
C GLY A 118 -17.98 -5.28 -0.63
N TRP A 119 -17.24 -6.04 -1.46
CA TRP A 119 -17.48 -6.12 -2.90
C TRP A 119 -18.65 -7.04 -3.22
N LEU A 120 -18.68 -8.23 -2.63
CA LEU A 120 -19.76 -9.20 -2.83
C LEU A 120 -21.10 -8.64 -2.39
N ALA A 121 -21.20 -7.95 -1.25
CA ALA A 121 -22.47 -7.33 -0.83
C ALA A 121 -22.99 -6.30 -1.86
N ARG A 122 -22.10 -5.53 -2.48
CA ARG A 122 -22.45 -4.55 -3.52
C ARG A 122 -22.90 -5.25 -4.82
N TRP A 123 -22.21 -6.32 -5.20
CA TRP A 123 -22.52 -7.05 -6.44
C TRP A 123 -23.71 -8.00 -6.29
N GLN A 124 -23.91 -8.61 -5.12
CA GLN A 124 -25.06 -9.48 -4.83
C GLN A 124 -26.40 -8.74 -4.92
N GLY A 125 -26.44 -7.45 -4.57
CA GLY A 125 -27.62 -6.60 -4.85
C GLY A 125 -27.97 -6.54 -6.34
N GLU A 126 -26.96 -6.43 -7.22
CA GLU A 126 -27.12 -6.44 -8.68
C GLU A 126 -27.43 -7.84 -9.27
N LEU A 127 -27.22 -8.88 -8.48
CA LEU A 127 -27.37 -10.29 -8.88
C LEU A 127 -28.68 -10.91 -8.39
N SER A 128 -29.14 -10.58 -7.17
CA SER A 128 -30.45 -11.06 -6.68
C SER A 128 -31.61 -10.61 -7.56
N HIS A 129 -31.50 -9.45 -8.21
CA HIS A 129 -32.47 -8.96 -9.18
C HIS A 129 -32.40 -9.70 -10.55
N ARG A 130 -31.29 -10.37 -10.86
CA ARG A 130 -31.09 -11.13 -12.12
C ARG A 130 -31.34 -12.63 -11.97
N LEU A 131 -31.08 -13.19 -10.78
CA LEU A 131 -31.23 -14.61 -10.48
C LEU A 131 -32.67 -15.02 -10.10
N ASN A 132 -33.61 -14.07 -10.05
CA ASN A 132 -35.03 -14.35 -9.81
C ASN A 132 -35.75 -15.03 -11.00
N VAL A 133 -35.01 -15.53 -11.98
CA VAL A 133 -35.53 -16.25 -13.14
C VAL A 133 -34.78 -17.58 -13.25
N THR A 134 -35.43 -18.62 -12.74
CA THR A 134 -35.21 -20.06 -12.98
C THR A 134 -33.81 -20.64 -12.79
N ASN A 135 -33.71 -21.54 -11.80
CA ASN A 135 -32.59 -22.45 -11.54
C ASN A 135 -32.04 -23.12 -12.82
N ASP A 136 -30.81 -22.75 -13.19
CA ASP A 136 -29.92 -23.61 -13.96
C ASP A 136 -28.53 -23.64 -13.29
N SER A 137 -28.09 -24.82 -12.87
CA SER A 137 -26.90 -25.03 -12.05
C SER A 137 -25.60 -24.60 -12.75
N ASP A 138 -25.58 -24.60 -14.08
CA ASP A 138 -24.41 -24.22 -14.88
C ASP A 138 -24.27 -22.70 -15.05
N GLU A 139 -25.38 -21.95 -15.12
CA GLU A 139 -25.35 -20.48 -15.17
C GLU A 139 -24.87 -19.89 -13.85
N ASP A 140 -25.31 -20.47 -12.73
CA ASP A 140 -24.84 -20.12 -11.39
C ASP A 140 -23.33 -20.35 -11.23
N ALA A 141 -22.82 -21.46 -11.76
CA ALA A 141 -21.39 -21.78 -11.74
C ALA A 141 -20.58 -20.78 -12.58
N GLN A 142 -21.01 -20.48 -13.80
CA GLN A 142 -20.36 -19.52 -14.69
C GLN A 142 -20.36 -18.10 -14.08
N GLN A 143 -21.45 -17.72 -13.44
CA GLN A 143 -21.58 -16.41 -12.82
C GLN A 143 -20.70 -16.29 -11.56
N LYS A 144 -20.62 -17.33 -10.73
CA LYS A 144 -19.66 -17.40 -9.63
C LYS A 144 -18.22 -17.31 -10.13
N ALA A 145 -17.86 -18.00 -11.22
CA ALA A 145 -16.53 -17.90 -11.81
C ALA A 145 -16.20 -16.49 -12.31
N LYS A 146 -17.16 -15.77 -12.93
CA LYS A 146 -16.99 -14.37 -13.34
C LYS A 146 -16.73 -13.45 -12.13
N LEU A 147 -17.48 -13.63 -11.04
CA LEU A 147 -17.30 -12.85 -9.81
C LEU A 147 -15.98 -13.16 -9.12
N TRP A 148 -15.61 -14.43 -9.08
CA TRP A 148 -14.32 -14.89 -8.56
C TRP A 148 -13.17 -14.20 -9.31
N ARG A 149 -13.14 -14.27 -10.65
CA ARG A 149 -12.10 -13.61 -11.46
C ARG A 149 -12.04 -12.10 -11.20
N ARG A 150 -13.20 -11.45 -11.13
CA ARG A 150 -13.29 -10.00 -10.86
C ARG A 150 -12.73 -9.64 -9.48
N ALA A 151 -13.10 -10.39 -8.44
CA ALA A 151 -12.61 -10.16 -7.08
C ALA A 151 -11.13 -10.54 -6.93
N PHE A 152 -10.69 -11.65 -7.53
CA PHE A 152 -9.29 -12.06 -7.56
C PHE A 152 -8.43 -10.96 -8.18
N MET A 153 -8.77 -10.51 -9.39
CA MET A 153 -8.07 -9.41 -10.06
C MET A 153 -8.08 -8.12 -9.22
N GLY A 154 -9.23 -7.79 -8.61
CA GLY A 154 -9.35 -6.60 -7.76
C GLY A 154 -8.49 -6.65 -6.49
N LEU A 155 -8.32 -7.82 -5.87
CA LEU A 155 -7.46 -8.03 -4.71
C LEU A 155 -5.98 -8.07 -5.14
N SER A 156 -5.65 -8.73 -6.25
CA SER A 156 -4.31 -8.74 -6.82
C SER A 156 -3.82 -7.33 -7.16
N GLN A 157 -4.68 -6.49 -7.76
CA GLN A 157 -4.37 -5.07 -8.01
C GLN A 157 -4.19 -4.24 -6.73
N ARG A 158 -4.74 -4.71 -5.60
CA ARG A 158 -4.49 -4.13 -4.27
C ARG A 158 -3.28 -4.73 -3.57
N GLY A 159 -2.54 -5.60 -4.24
CA GLY A 159 -1.27 -6.15 -3.79
C GLY A 159 -1.37 -7.32 -2.81
N PHE A 160 -2.53 -7.98 -2.73
CA PHE A 160 -2.67 -9.24 -2.02
C PHE A 160 -2.05 -10.37 -2.83
N SER A 161 -1.38 -11.32 -2.17
CA SER A 161 -0.84 -12.51 -2.83
C SER A 161 -1.96 -13.48 -3.24
N ALA A 162 -1.70 -14.33 -4.25
CA ALA A 162 -2.66 -15.37 -4.65
C ALA A 162 -3.07 -16.25 -3.46
N ASN A 163 -2.11 -16.70 -2.65
CA ASN A 163 -2.39 -17.51 -1.45
C ASN A 163 -3.33 -16.80 -0.47
N VAL A 164 -3.10 -15.51 -0.21
CA VAL A 164 -3.97 -14.71 0.66
C VAL A 164 -5.37 -14.55 0.07
N ILE A 165 -5.47 -14.39 -1.25
CA ILE A 165 -6.75 -14.28 -1.94
C ILE A 165 -7.53 -15.60 -1.85
N HIS A 166 -6.89 -16.74 -2.15
CA HIS A 166 -7.50 -18.06 -2.01
C HIS A 166 -7.95 -18.34 -0.57
N GLU A 167 -7.11 -18.01 0.42
CA GLU A 167 -7.49 -18.13 1.83
C GLU A 167 -8.69 -17.25 2.18
N ALA A 168 -8.74 -16.01 1.67
CA ALA A 168 -9.87 -15.12 1.91
C ALA A 168 -11.18 -15.68 1.34
N PHE A 169 -11.16 -16.28 0.15
CA PHE A 169 -12.32 -16.98 -0.43
C PHE A 169 -12.72 -18.20 0.40
N ARG A 170 -11.74 -19.00 0.85
CA ARG A 170 -11.97 -20.15 1.72
C ARG A 170 -12.64 -19.74 3.04
N GLN A 171 -12.16 -18.68 3.68
CA GLN A 171 -12.71 -18.18 4.95
C GLN A 171 -14.15 -17.68 4.86
N ILE A 172 -14.59 -17.20 3.69
CA ILE A 172 -16.00 -16.82 3.48
C ILE A 172 -16.87 -17.98 2.97
N GLY A 173 -16.32 -19.19 2.85
CA GLY A 173 -17.04 -20.37 2.38
C GLY A 173 -17.48 -20.28 0.92
N TRP A 174 -16.76 -19.53 0.09
CA TRP A 174 -17.07 -19.42 -1.33
C TRP A 174 -16.89 -20.77 -2.01
N LYS A 175 -17.89 -21.18 -2.81
CA LYS A 175 -17.87 -22.44 -3.57
C LYS A 175 -18.07 -22.14 -5.05
N GLY A 176 -16.99 -22.18 -5.84
CA GLY A 176 -17.04 -22.15 -7.31
C GLY A 176 -16.14 -21.08 -7.97
N GLY A 177 -15.37 -21.48 -8.98
CA GLY A 177 -14.49 -20.58 -9.76
C GLY A 177 -13.01 -20.64 -9.37
N ASP A 178 -12.70 -21.25 -8.23
CA ASP A 178 -11.37 -21.54 -7.70
C ASP A 178 -10.69 -22.75 -8.40
N ASP A 179 -11.48 -23.63 -9.02
CA ASP A 179 -11.01 -24.82 -9.75
C ASP A 179 -10.41 -24.52 -11.14
N VAL A 180 -10.50 -23.28 -11.63
CA VAL A 180 -10.20 -22.95 -13.03
C VAL A 180 -8.73 -22.57 -13.28
N GLU A 181 -7.94 -22.33 -12.23
CA GLU A 181 -6.52 -21.90 -12.35
C GLU A 181 -5.52 -22.95 -11.83
N GLY A 182 -5.97 -24.18 -11.57
CA GLY A 182 -5.15 -25.29 -11.05
C GLY A 182 -4.48 -26.18 -12.10
N ASN A 183 -4.23 -25.69 -13.32
CA ASN A 183 -3.46 -26.41 -14.35
C ASN A 183 -2.49 -25.49 -15.10
#